data_AF-A0A8H2XZG0-F1
#
_entry.id   AF-A0A8H2XZG0-F1
#
_cell.length_a   1.000
_cell.length_b   1.000
_cell.length_c   1.000
_cell.angle_alpha   90.00
_cell.angle_beta   90.00
_cell.angle_gamma   90.00
#
_symmetry.space_group_name_H-M   'P 1'
#
loop_
_entity.id
_entity.type
_entity.pdbx_description
1 polymer ?
#
loop_
_entity_poly.entity_id
_entity_poly.type
_entity_poly.pdbx_seq_one_letter_code
_entity_poly.pdbx_strand_id
1 'polypeptide(L)'
;MPDSARVVYFTFQLFGFVTLPFLTLTILFCPSVKRHPTLPNNTFLWTLSSLAGSLLLFTRQLDGPNPSRVLCQAQSAIVLAQPPGMSAAALTVVWKVWSLTWSVRTNAVISKEPVWLSITLLGSPWVIWIGLSAIFAATQVNSHVYRSAFYCTSDNPTLGVVSSVLAAVLLILCLLFQAWTVILVYRRYRKSKRLGRAEVGDVSVPFLARIIAFAVFILVALALSFVAAIGSFALEAPDIIIASIGVVIFLIFASQEDVLVAWRITRPKSSEQPRPETQHSSNGHMSDPQSLGHDLSQSTLALALHKNNHHELQPSPTNRFESDVESEATATSSCQV
;
A
#
# COMPACT_ATOMS: atom_id res chain seq x y z
N MET A 1 -28.51 -7.25 24.59
CA MET A 1 -27.14 -7.35 24.04
C MET A 1 -26.17 -7.36 25.20
N PRO A 2 -25.14 -8.23 25.24
CA PRO A 2 -24.15 -8.19 26.31
C PRO A 2 -23.31 -6.92 26.19
N ASP A 3 -23.21 -6.16 27.28
CA ASP A 3 -22.45 -4.90 27.33
C ASP A 3 -20.98 -5.07 26.90
N SER A 4 -20.43 -6.27 27.06
CA SER A 4 -19.06 -6.62 26.65
C SER A 4 -18.81 -6.46 25.14
N ALA A 5 -19.76 -6.84 24.29
CA ALA A 5 -19.60 -6.74 22.83
C ALA A 5 -19.46 -5.27 22.39
N ARG A 6 -20.26 -4.38 22.99
CA ARG A 6 -20.20 -2.92 22.75
C ARG A 6 -18.86 -2.33 23.17
N VAL A 7 -18.40 -2.70 24.36
CA VAL A 7 -17.10 -2.24 24.87
C VAL A 7 -15.97 -2.67 23.92
N VAL A 8 -15.96 -3.92 23.47
CA VAL A 8 -14.94 -4.42 22.52
C VAL A 8 -15.01 -3.67 21.19
N TYR A 9 -16.20 -3.52 20.62
CA TYR A 9 -16.40 -2.80 19.35
C TYR A 9 -15.85 -1.37 19.41
N PHE A 10 -16.28 -0.58 20.40
CA PHE A 10 -15.83 0.81 20.52
C PHE A 10 -14.35 0.92 20.91
N THR A 11 -13.81 -0.03 21.67
CA THR A 11 -12.37 -0.06 21.98
C THR A 11 -11.56 -0.20 20.69
N PHE A 12 -11.94 -1.10 19.79
CA PHE A 12 -11.25 -1.26 18.50
C PHE A 12 -11.42 -0.04 17.59
N GLN A 13 -12.62 0.56 17.53
CA GLN A 13 -12.82 1.78 16.74
C GLN A 13 -12.01 2.96 17.28
N LEU A 14 -11.99 3.18 18.60
CA LEU A 14 -11.20 4.24 19.21
C LEU A 14 -9.69 4.00 19.03
N PHE A 15 -9.25 2.74 19.11
CA PHE A 15 -7.87 2.38 18.80
C PHE A 15 -7.52 2.76 17.36
N GLY A 16 -8.36 2.39 16.38
CA GLY A 16 -8.17 2.77 14.98
C GLY A 16 -8.15 4.29 14.79
N PHE A 17 -9.10 4.99 15.41
CA PHE A 17 -9.22 6.44 15.35
C PHE A 17 -8.00 7.18 15.92
N VAL A 18 -7.34 6.67 16.96
CA VAL A 18 -6.17 7.32 17.59
C VAL A 18 -4.86 6.90 16.91
N THR A 19 -4.67 5.60 16.68
CA THR A 19 -3.38 5.06 16.25
C THR A 19 -3.11 5.24 14.75
N LEU A 20 -4.14 5.21 13.90
CA LEU A 20 -3.96 5.39 12.46
C LEU A 20 -3.60 6.82 12.06
N PRO A 21 -4.14 7.89 12.68
CA PRO A 21 -3.62 9.24 12.48
C PRO A 21 -2.20 9.38 12.95
N PHE A 22 -1.85 8.85 14.13
CA PHE A 22 -0.48 8.88 14.62
C PHE A 22 0.50 8.23 13.63
N LEU A 23 0.12 7.07 13.07
CA LEU A 23 0.87 6.41 12.01
C LEU A 23 0.94 7.27 10.73
N THR A 24 -0.18 7.85 10.31
CA THR A 24 -0.26 8.74 9.13
C THR A 24 0.67 9.94 9.27
N LEU A 25 0.62 10.62 10.42
CA LEU A 25 1.48 11.75 10.76
C LEU A 25 2.95 11.32 10.76
N THR A 26 3.28 10.14 11.32
CA THR A 26 4.64 9.60 11.27
C THR A 26 5.12 9.47 9.83
N ILE A 27 4.32 8.89 8.94
CA ILE A 27 4.71 8.68 7.53
C ILE A 27 4.85 10.01 6.77
N LEU A 28 4.01 11.00 7.08
CA LEU A 28 4.03 12.30 6.41
C LEU A 28 5.17 13.21 6.89
N PHE A 29 5.46 13.21 8.19
CA PHE A 29 6.41 14.15 8.80
C PHE A 29 7.80 13.58 9.02
N CYS A 30 8.01 12.26 8.95
CA CYS A 30 9.34 11.67 9.07
C CYS A 30 10.00 11.55 7.69
N PRO A 31 10.98 12.40 7.33
CA PRO A 31 11.64 12.36 6.02
C PRO A 31 12.39 11.05 5.76
N SER A 32 12.74 10.31 6.84
CA SER A 32 13.33 8.98 6.77
C SER A 32 12.39 7.94 6.14
N VAL A 33 11.09 8.21 6.09
CA VAL A 33 10.05 7.27 5.63
C VAL A 33 9.58 7.71 4.24
N LYS A 34 10.44 7.56 3.22
CA LYS A 34 10.05 7.84 1.82
C LYS A 34 9.05 6.77 1.34
N ARG A 35 7.76 7.06 1.43
CA ARG A 35 6.68 6.15 1.03
C ARG A 35 5.74 6.81 0.03
N HIS A 36 5.10 5.96 -0.78
CA HIS A 36 4.10 6.41 -1.74
C HIS A 36 2.87 6.96 -1.00
N PRO A 37 2.24 8.05 -1.48
CA PRO A 37 1.09 8.70 -0.81
C PRO A 37 -0.14 7.79 -0.63
N THR A 38 -0.22 6.66 -1.35
CA THR A 38 -1.32 5.68 -1.18
C THR A 38 -1.44 5.17 0.25
N LEU A 39 -0.33 4.96 0.95
CA LEU A 39 -0.36 4.39 2.30
C LEU A 39 -0.95 5.38 3.33
N PRO A 40 -0.44 6.63 3.49
CA PRO A 40 -1.06 7.60 4.38
C PRO A 40 -2.49 7.96 3.97
N ASN A 41 -2.82 7.98 2.67
CA ASN A 41 -4.18 8.18 2.19
C ASN A 41 -5.14 7.10 2.71
N ASN A 42 -4.72 5.83 2.64
CA ASN A 42 -5.56 4.74 3.11
C ASN A 42 -5.70 4.74 4.63
N THR A 43 -4.61 4.92 5.39
CA THR A 43 -4.70 4.99 6.86
C THR A 43 -5.61 6.15 7.32
N PHE A 44 -5.61 7.26 6.58
CA PHE A 44 -6.54 8.37 6.83
C PHE A 44 -8.00 8.00 6.54
N LEU A 45 -8.30 7.30 5.43
CA LEU A 45 -9.65 6.77 5.16
C LEU A 45 -10.15 5.84 6.27
N TRP A 46 -9.29 4.92 6.75
CA TRP A 46 -9.62 4.02 7.85
C TRP A 46 -9.85 4.77 9.17
N THR A 47 -9.15 5.89 9.40
CA THR A 47 -9.42 6.78 10.53
C THR A 47 -10.84 7.35 10.45
N LEU A 48 -11.22 7.91 9.30
CA LEU A 48 -12.54 8.51 9.13
C LEU A 48 -13.67 7.46 9.23
N SER A 49 -13.42 6.25 8.76
CA SER A 49 -14.32 5.11 8.98
C SER A 49 -14.48 4.80 10.47
N SER A 50 -13.39 4.77 11.23
CA SER A 50 -13.42 4.53 12.68
C SER A 50 -14.19 5.62 13.42
N LEU A 51 -14.02 6.88 12.99
CA LEU A 51 -14.78 8.02 13.48
C LEU A 51 -16.29 7.88 13.17
N ALA A 52 -16.64 7.52 11.93
CA ALA A 52 -18.02 7.31 11.52
C ALA A 52 -18.72 6.20 12.33
N GLY A 53 -18.03 5.09 12.56
CA GLY A 53 -18.51 4.00 13.44
C GLY A 53 -18.71 4.44 14.89
N SER A 54 -17.98 5.46 15.34
CA SER A 54 -18.00 5.97 16.72
C SER A 54 -18.92 7.18 16.93
N LEU A 55 -19.67 7.63 15.91
CA LEU A 55 -20.48 8.86 16.01
C LEU A 55 -21.49 8.82 17.17
N LEU A 56 -22.21 7.71 17.39
CA LEU A 56 -23.18 7.60 18.49
C LEU A 56 -22.52 7.71 19.88
N LEU A 57 -21.29 7.22 20.00
CA LEU A 57 -20.50 7.34 21.23
C LEU A 57 -20.14 8.81 21.47
N PHE A 58 -19.65 9.52 20.45
CA PHE A 58 -19.25 10.92 20.57
C PHE A 58 -20.43 11.87 20.78
N THR A 59 -21.60 11.57 20.22
CA THR A 59 -22.82 12.38 20.44
C THR A 59 -23.55 12.02 21.73
N ARG A 60 -23.08 11.01 22.49
CA ARG A 60 -23.73 10.48 23.70
C ARG A 60 -25.17 10.02 23.46
N GLN A 61 -25.46 9.51 22.25
CA GLN A 61 -26.77 8.96 21.87
C GLN A 61 -26.75 7.42 21.81
N LEU A 62 -25.73 6.80 22.40
CA LEU A 62 -25.60 5.34 22.47
C LEU A 62 -26.70 4.72 23.34
N ASP A 63 -26.81 5.18 24.59
CA ASP A 63 -27.81 4.71 25.56
C ASP A 63 -28.75 5.86 25.89
N GLY A 64 -29.87 5.92 25.16
CA GLY A 64 -30.81 7.04 25.27
C GLY A 64 -32.03 6.89 24.37
N PRO A 65 -32.90 7.91 24.34
CA PRO A 65 -33.99 7.99 23.36
C PRO A 65 -33.45 7.88 21.94
N ASN A 66 -34.34 7.61 20.97
CA ASN A 66 -33.93 7.42 19.57
C ASN A 66 -33.03 8.58 19.09
N PRO A 67 -31.88 8.27 18.45
CA PRO A 67 -30.95 9.29 17.97
C PRO A 67 -31.63 10.22 16.96
N SER A 68 -31.08 11.41 16.77
CA SER A 68 -31.65 12.33 15.79
C SER A 68 -31.68 11.68 14.40
N ARG A 69 -32.81 11.79 13.69
CA ARG A 69 -33.00 11.11 12.39
C ARG A 69 -31.90 11.46 11.39
N VAL A 70 -31.47 12.71 11.37
CA VAL A 70 -30.39 13.21 10.49
C VAL A 70 -29.05 12.54 10.81
N LEU A 71 -28.69 12.45 12.10
CA LEU A 71 -27.46 11.77 12.52
C LEU A 71 -27.51 10.28 12.17
N CYS A 72 -28.66 9.64 12.44
CA CYS A 72 -28.84 8.22 12.21
C CYS A 72 -28.78 7.86 10.72
N GLN A 73 -29.42 8.66 9.87
CA GLN A 73 -29.38 8.54 8.42
C GLN A 73 -27.98 8.79 7.85
N ALA A 74 -27.28 9.82 8.33
CA ALA A 74 -25.91 10.10 7.90
C ALA A 74 -24.96 8.96 8.29
N GLN A 75 -25.04 8.47 9.53
CA GLN A 75 -24.21 7.37 9.99
C GLN A 75 -24.53 6.08 9.23
N SER A 76 -25.80 5.72 9.04
CA SER A 76 -26.17 4.50 8.30
C SER A 76 -25.67 4.54 6.87
N ALA A 77 -25.78 5.69 6.19
CA ALA A 77 -25.28 5.85 4.84
C ALA A 77 -23.75 5.69 4.75
N ILE A 78 -23.01 6.32 5.67
CA ILE A 78 -21.53 6.26 5.69
C ILE A 78 -21.03 4.84 6.00
N VAL A 79 -21.64 4.17 6.99
CA VAL A 79 -21.28 2.80 7.40
C VAL A 79 -21.64 1.81 6.28
N LEU A 80 -22.80 1.96 5.63
CA LEU A 80 -23.14 1.12 4.48
C LEU A 80 -22.20 1.32 3.30
N ALA A 81 -21.67 2.52 3.07
CA ALA A 81 -20.70 2.77 2.00
C ALA A 81 -19.28 2.30 2.34
N GLN A 82 -19.00 1.97 3.61
CA GLN A 82 -17.67 1.61 4.09
C GLN A 82 -17.11 0.34 3.42
N PRO A 83 -17.82 -0.80 3.33
CA PRO A 83 -17.27 -2.01 2.73
C PRO A 83 -16.68 -1.82 1.32
N PRO A 84 -17.39 -1.22 0.33
CA PRO A 84 -16.81 -0.97 -0.98
C PRO A 84 -15.71 0.10 -0.97
N GLY A 85 -15.87 1.18 -0.19
CA GLY A 85 -14.85 2.22 -0.07
C GLY A 85 -13.52 1.71 0.48
N MET A 86 -13.59 0.90 1.54
CA MET A 86 -12.42 0.28 2.17
C MET A 86 -11.82 -0.84 1.33
N SER A 87 -12.63 -1.57 0.57
CA SER A 87 -12.15 -2.56 -0.40
C SER A 87 -11.40 -1.90 -1.56
N ALA A 88 -11.86 -0.74 -2.03
CA ALA A 88 -11.14 0.08 -3.00
C ALA A 88 -9.81 0.59 -2.42
N ALA A 89 -9.82 1.08 -1.18
CA ALA A 89 -8.59 1.47 -0.48
C ALA A 89 -7.60 0.29 -0.39
N ALA A 90 -8.05 -0.90 -0.01
CA ALA A 90 -7.22 -2.11 -0.02
C ALA A 90 -6.65 -2.43 -1.41
N LEU A 91 -7.49 -2.37 -2.45
CA LEU A 91 -7.08 -2.61 -3.84
C LEU A 91 -5.97 -1.67 -4.28
N THR A 92 -6.01 -0.41 -3.88
CA THR A 92 -4.96 0.57 -4.24
C THR A 92 -3.60 0.20 -3.64
N VAL A 93 -3.56 -0.29 -2.40
CA VAL A 93 -2.32 -0.80 -1.77
C VAL A 93 -1.82 -2.02 -2.53
N VAL A 94 -2.70 -3.00 -2.75
CA VAL A 94 -2.35 -4.26 -3.43
C VAL A 94 -1.84 -3.99 -4.84
N TRP A 95 -2.54 -3.16 -5.60
CA TRP A 95 -2.15 -2.75 -6.94
C TRP A 95 -0.76 -2.11 -6.94
N LYS A 96 -0.48 -1.20 -6.01
CA LYS A 96 0.83 -0.55 -5.92
C LYS A 96 1.94 -1.56 -5.61
N VAL A 97 1.70 -2.46 -4.66
CA VAL A 97 2.65 -3.53 -4.29
C VAL A 97 2.90 -4.47 -5.48
N TRP A 98 1.84 -4.84 -6.19
CA TRP A 98 1.91 -5.67 -7.39
C TRP A 98 2.70 -4.98 -8.50
N SER A 99 2.39 -3.71 -8.81
CA SER A 99 3.07 -2.90 -9.84
C SER A 99 4.58 -2.77 -9.57
N LEU A 100 4.96 -2.47 -8.33
CA LEU A 100 6.36 -2.42 -7.92
C LEU A 100 7.06 -3.78 -8.10
N THR A 101 6.40 -4.87 -7.69
CA THR A 101 6.93 -6.23 -7.85
C THR A 101 7.09 -6.60 -9.33
N TRP A 102 6.14 -6.18 -10.17
CA TRP A 102 6.16 -6.43 -11.61
C TRP A 102 7.27 -5.65 -12.31
N SER A 103 7.43 -4.35 -12.01
CA SER A 103 8.48 -3.50 -12.58
C SER A 103 9.89 -4.05 -12.30
N VAL A 104 10.14 -4.52 -11.08
CA VAL A 104 11.42 -5.14 -10.73
C VAL A 104 11.66 -6.44 -11.51
N ARG A 105 10.60 -7.18 -11.87
CA ARG A 105 10.74 -8.43 -12.62
C ARG A 105 11.06 -8.19 -14.09
N THR A 106 10.44 -7.21 -14.72
CA THR A 106 10.57 -7.02 -16.16
C THR A 106 11.89 -6.35 -16.54
N ASN A 107 12.71 -5.92 -15.56
CA ASN A 107 13.83 -5.00 -15.78
C ASN A 107 13.43 -3.80 -16.65
N ALA A 108 12.12 -3.51 -16.72
CA ALA A 108 11.64 -2.39 -17.47
C ALA A 108 12.19 -1.18 -16.73
N VAL A 109 13.14 -0.50 -17.37
CA VAL A 109 13.69 0.79 -16.95
C VAL A 109 12.55 1.55 -16.33
N ILE A 110 12.67 1.87 -15.04
CA ILE A 110 11.61 2.40 -14.17
C ILE A 110 10.84 3.46 -14.95
N SER A 111 9.78 3.03 -15.62
CA SER A 111 9.01 3.92 -16.47
C SER A 111 8.25 4.76 -15.46
N LYS A 112 8.49 6.07 -15.48
CA LYS A 112 7.84 7.01 -14.57
C LYS A 112 6.34 6.70 -14.61
N GLU A 113 5.79 6.29 -13.47
CA GLU A 113 4.37 6.00 -13.38
C GLU A 113 3.62 7.25 -13.83
N PRO A 114 2.69 7.14 -14.79
CA PRO A 114 2.03 8.33 -15.28
C PRO A 114 1.20 8.96 -14.17
N VAL A 115 1.33 10.28 -13.99
CA VAL A 115 0.74 11.03 -12.87
C VAL A 115 -0.77 10.78 -12.74
N TRP A 116 -1.49 10.64 -13.86
CA TRP A 116 -2.93 10.37 -13.87
C TRP A 116 -3.30 9.05 -13.17
N LEU A 117 -2.44 8.02 -13.28
CA LEU A 117 -2.68 6.73 -12.62
C LEU A 117 -2.56 6.88 -11.11
N SER A 118 -1.54 7.59 -10.64
CA SER A 118 -1.36 7.87 -9.21
C SER A 118 -2.51 8.70 -8.63
N ILE A 119 -2.99 9.72 -9.36
CA ILE A 119 -4.16 10.52 -8.96
C ILE A 119 -5.41 9.65 -8.89
N THR A 120 -5.64 8.82 -9.91
CA THR A 120 -6.81 7.91 -9.96
C THR A 120 -6.77 6.92 -8.80
N LEU A 121 -5.60 6.33 -8.53
CA LEU A 121 -5.41 5.38 -7.45
C LEU A 121 -5.65 6.03 -6.08
N LEU A 122 -5.20 7.27 -5.89
CA LEU A 122 -5.38 8.00 -4.64
C LEU A 122 -6.84 8.46 -4.44
N GLY A 123 -7.48 8.94 -5.50
CA GLY A 123 -8.84 9.48 -5.45
C GLY A 123 -9.94 8.42 -5.46
N SER A 124 -9.70 7.26 -6.09
CA SER A 124 -10.75 6.24 -6.29
C SER A 124 -11.47 5.78 -5.02
N PRO A 125 -10.81 5.52 -3.88
CA PRO A 125 -11.52 5.09 -2.67
C PRO A 125 -12.41 6.19 -2.09
N TRP A 126 -11.99 7.46 -2.20
CA TRP A 126 -12.77 8.62 -1.75
C TRP A 126 -14.02 8.80 -2.58
N VAL A 127 -13.88 8.75 -3.91
CA VAL A 127 -15.01 8.89 -4.84
C VAL A 127 -16.02 7.78 -4.59
N ILE A 128 -15.57 6.53 -4.43
CA ILE A 128 -16.46 5.40 -4.13
C ILE A 128 -17.14 5.60 -2.76
N TRP A 129 -16.38 5.92 -1.71
CA TRP A 129 -16.93 6.00 -0.36
C TRP A 129 -17.87 7.20 -0.17
N ILE A 130 -17.44 8.42 -0.53
CA ILE A 130 -18.25 9.64 -0.42
C ILE A 130 -19.43 9.57 -1.39
N GLY A 131 -19.21 9.13 -2.62
CA GLY A 131 -20.25 9.01 -3.64
C GLY A 131 -21.35 8.04 -3.21
N LEU A 132 -20.99 6.83 -2.77
CA LEU A 132 -21.96 5.86 -2.26
C LEU A 132 -22.63 6.34 -0.98
N SER A 133 -21.92 7.02 -0.07
CA SER A 133 -22.52 7.60 1.13
C SER A 133 -23.60 8.62 0.77
N ALA A 134 -23.34 9.50 -0.20
CA ALA A 134 -24.32 10.48 -0.65
C ALA A 134 -25.54 9.82 -1.32
N ILE A 135 -25.32 8.82 -2.18
CA ILE A 135 -26.40 8.05 -2.82
C ILE A 135 -27.24 7.33 -1.77
N PHE A 136 -26.61 6.65 -0.81
CA PHE A 136 -27.30 5.94 0.26
C PHE A 136 -28.06 6.90 1.17
N ALA A 137 -27.50 8.05 1.52
CA ALA A 137 -28.21 9.08 2.27
C ALA A 137 -29.45 9.58 1.52
N ALA A 138 -29.34 9.84 0.22
CA ALA A 138 -30.47 10.29 -0.61
C ALA A 138 -31.57 9.23 -0.72
N THR A 139 -31.20 7.95 -0.90
CA THR A 139 -32.18 6.85 -0.97
C THR A 139 -32.85 6.56 0.38
N GLN A 140 -32.18 6.88 1.49
CA GLN A 140 -32.70 6.67 2.84
C GLN A 140 -33.69 7.73 3.32
N VAL A 141 -33.92 8.82 2.57
CA VAL A 141 -34.84 9.91 2.98
C VAL A 141 -36.24 9.37 3.33
N ASN A 142 -36.73 8.39 2.55
CA ASN A 142 -38.04 7.75 2.76
C ASN A 142 -37.96 6.41 3.51
N SER A 143 -36.76 5.94 3.86
CA SER A 143 -36.58 4.67 4.54
C SER A 143 -36.60 4.86 6.05
N HIS A 144 -37.07 3.85 6.78
CA HIS A 144 -36.98 3.83 8.24
C HIS A 144 -35.53 3.50 8.64
N VAL A 145 -34.88 4.44 9.32
CA VAL A 145 -33.55 4.26 9.92
C VAL A 145 -33.71 4.06 11.41
N TYR A 146 -33.01 3.08 11.97
CA TYR A 146 -33.10 2.75 13.38
C TYR A 146 -31.73 2.44 13.96
N ARG A 147 -31.63 2.56 15.29
CA ARG A 147 -30.40 2.26 16.03
C ARG A 147 -30.21 0.74 16.12
N SER A 148 -29.15 0.23 15.52
CA SER A 148 -28.66 -1.13 15.76
C SER A 148 -27.81 -1.17 17.04
N ALA A 149 -27.19 -2.31 17.32
CA ALA A 149 -26.31 -2.55 18.46
C ALA A 149 -25.21 -1.49 18.67
N PHE A 150 -24.53 -1.12 17.57
CA PHE A 150 -23.31 -0.29 17.61
C PHE A 150 -23.45 1.03 16.83
N TYR A 151 -24.26 1.03 15.77
CA TYR A 151 -24.44 2.14 14.84
C TYR A 151 -25.88 2.18 14.32
N CYS A 152 -26.25 3.24 13.62
CA CYS A 152 -27.53 3.31 12.92
C CYS A 152 -27.55 2.49 11.63
N THR A 153 -28.62 1.72 11.42
CA THR A 153 -28.83 0.93 10.20
C THR A 153 -30.12 1.33 9.49
N SER A 154 -30.23 0.98 8.22
CA SER A 154 -31.42 1.18 7.40
C SER A 154 -32.16 -0.14 7.23
N ASP A 155 -33.49 -0.09 7.24
CA ASP A 155 -34.33 -1.27 6.98
C ASP A 155 -34.36 -1.70 5.50
N ASN A 156 -33.67 -0.96 4.62
CA ASN A 156 -33.64 -1.28 3.20
C ASN A 156 -32.56 -2.34 2.87
N PRO A 157 -32.93 -3.61 2.63
CA PRO A 157 -31.97 -4.68 2.41
C PRO A 157 -31.17 -4.49 1.11
N THR A 158 -31.74 -3.79 0.12
CA THR A 158 -31.10 -3.55 -1.18
C THR A 158 -29.80 -2.77 -1.02
N LEU A 159 -29.73 -1.82 -0.08
CA LEU A 159 -28.51 -1.04 0.15
C LEU A 159 -27.38 -1.91 0.70
N GLY A 160 -27.70 -2.83 1.62
CA GLY A 160 -26.76 -3.79 2.17
C GLY A 160 -26.24 -4.78 1.12
N VAL A 161 -27.13 -5.30 0.27
CA VAL A 161 -26.77 -6.20 -0.83
C VAL A 161 -25.87 -5.49 -1.85
N VAL A 162 -26.23 -4.28 -2.30
CA VAL A 162 -25.43 -3.50 -3.25
C VAL A 162 -24.04 -3.23 -2.69
N SER A 163 -23.95 -2.78 -1.44
CA SER A 163 -22.66 -2.54 -0.76
C SER A 163 -21.80 -3.81 -0.70
N SER A 164 -22.39 -4.93 -0.28
CA SER A 164 -21.69 -6.21 -0.12
C SER A 164 -21.19 -6.76 -1.45
N VAL A 165 -22.00 -6.68 -2.51
CA VAL A 165 -21.61 -7.13 -3.86
C VAL A 165 -20.46 -6.28 -4.41
N LEU A 166 -20.53 -4.95 -4.30
CA LEU A 166 -19.45 -4.06 -4.74
C LEU A 166 -18.16 -4.33 -3.96
N ALA A 167 -18.24 -4.50 -2.64
CA ALA A 167 -17.11 -4.86 -1.81
C ALA A 167 -16.51 -6.21 -2.24
N ALA A 168 -17.34 -7.23 -2.43
CA ALA A 168 -16.90 -8.56 -2.85
C ALA A 168 -16.16 -8.52 -4.19
N VAL A 169 -16.66 -7.80 -5.20
CA VAL A 169 -15.97 -7.64 -6.49
C VAL A 169 -14.59 -7.02 -6.31
N LEU A 170 -14.47 -5.94 -5.54
CA LEU A 170 -13.19 -5.28 -5.27
C LEU A 170 -12.22 -6.17 -4.48
N LEU A 171 -12.71 -6.93 -3.51
CA LEU A 171 -11.90 -7.88 -2.73
C LEU A 171 -11.43 -9.07 -3.57
N ILE A 172 -12.25 -9.57 -4.50
CA ILE A 172 -11.83 -10.61 -5.46
C ILE A 172 -10.68 -10.08 -6.32
N LEU A 173 -10.78 -8.86 -6.83
CA LEU A 173 -9.67 -8.22 -7.56
C LEU A 173 -8.42 -8.09 -6.69
N CYS A 174 -8.55 -7.73 -5.40
CA CYS A 174 -7.44 -7.72 -4.46
C CYS A 174 -6.76 -9.08 -4.35
N LEU A 175 -7.54 -10.15 -4.19
CA LEU A 175 -7.01 -11.51 -4.07
C LEU A 175 -6.28 -11.96 -5.34
N LEU A 176 -6.79 -11.61 -6.52
CA LEU A 176 -6.13 -11.92 -7.79
C LEU A 176 -4.75 -11.24 -7.88
N PHE A 177 -4.66 -9.94 -7.58
CA PHE A 177 -3.38 -9.23 -7.57
C PHE A 177 -2.45 -9.72 -6.46
N GLN A 178 -2.95 -10.07 -5.29
CA GLN A 178 -2.14 -10.65 -4.21
C GLN A 178 -1.59 -12.02 -4.58
N ALA A 179 -2.44 -12.92 -5.07
CA ALA A 179 -2.02 -14.24 -5.52
C ALA A 179 -0.95 -14.12 -6.60
N TRP A 180 -1.15 -13.20 -7.56
CA TRP A 180 -0.13 -12.91 -8.56
C TRP A 180 1.17 -12.40 -7.93
N THR A 181 1.09 -11.40 -7.04
CA THR A 181 2.26 -10.88 -6.32
C THR A 181 3.03 -11.98 -5.59
N VAL A 182 2.34 -12.85 -4.86
CA VAL A 182 2.94 -14.00 -4.16
C VAL A 182 3.63 -14.95 -5.15
N ILE A 183 2.99 -15.26 -6.28
CA ILE A 183 3.59 -16.10 -7.33
C ILE A 183 4.86 -15.44 -7.90
N LEU A 184 4.86 -14.12 -8.12
CA LEU A 184 6.03 -13.39 -8.60
C LEU A 184 7.19 -13.45 -7.60
N VAL A 185 6.91 -13.12 -6.33
CA VAL A 185 7.89 -13.14 -5.24
C VAL A 185 8.43 -14.56 -5.04
N TYR A 186 7.56 -15.57 -5.01
CA TYR A 186 7.95 -16.96 -4.82
C TYR A 186 8.82 -17.48 -5.98
N ARG A 187 8.48 -17.15 -7.23
CA ARG A 187 9.31 -17.52 -8.39
C ARG A 187 10.69 -16.87 -8.32
N ARG A 188 10.78 -15.59 -7.91
CA ARG A 188 12.06 -14.90 -7.72
C ARG A 188 12.87 -15.52 -6.59
N TYR A 189 12.23 -15.78 -5.45
CA TYR A 189 12.85 -16.45 -4.30
C TYR A 189 13.42 -17.83 -4.68
N ARG A 190 12.67 -18.62 -5.45
CA ARG A 190 13.14 -19.93 -5.93
C ARG A 190 14.34 -19.83 -6.88
N LYS A 191 14.38 -18.82 -7.76
CA LYS A 191 15.53 -18.57 -8.64
C LYS A 191 16.76 -18.10 -7.85
N SER A 192 16.58 -17.18 -6.90
CA SER A 192 17.61 -16.72 -5.96
C SER A 192 18.26 -17.89 -5.23
N LYS A 193 17.46 -18.80 -4.68
CA LYS A 193 17.97 -19.98 -3.97
C LYS A 193 18.83 -20.90 -4.85
N ARG A 194 18.60 -20.93 -6.18
CA ARG A 194 19.38 -21.76 -7.11
C ARG A 194 20.70 -21.13 -7.54
N LEU A 195 20.76 -19.80 -7.64
CA LEU A 195 21.95 -19.08 -8.11
C LEU A 195 22.95 -18.74 -7.00
N GLY A 196 22.63 -19.08 -5.75
CA GLY A 196 23.47 -18.74 -4.60
C GLY A 196 23.09 -17.39 -4.00
N ARG A 197 23.25 -17.28 -2.67
CA ARG A 197 22.75 -16.15 -1.86
C ARG A 197 23.54 -14.85 -2.06
N ALA A 198 24.70 -14.91 -2.73
CA ALA A 198 25.64 -13.80 -2.81
C ALA A 198 25.19 -12.66 -3.73
N GLU A 199 24.33 -12.93 -4.72
CA GLU A 199 23.99 -11.92 -5.75
C GLU A 199 22.55 -11.40 -5.69
N VAL A 200 21.62 -12.17 -5.12
CA VAL A 200 20.20 -11.81 -5.17
C VAL A 200 19.78 -11.24 -3.82
N GLY A 201 19.75 -9.91 -3.74
CA GLY A 201 19.44 -9.13 -2.54
C GLY A 201 18.33 -9.70 -1.68
N ASP A 202 18.50 -9.56 -0.37
CA ASP A 202 17.69 -10.22 0.65
C ASP A 202 16.20 -9.85 0.49
N VAL A 203 15.39 -10.81 0.04
CA VAL A 203 13.94 -10.64 0.02
C VAL A 203 13.49 -10.66 1.46
N SER A 204 13.15 -9.48 1.98
CA SER A 204 12.76 -9.33 3.38
C SER A 204 11.55 -10.23 3.70
N VAL A 205 11.79 -11.28 4.48
CA VAL A 205 10.76 -12.12 5.11
C VAL A 205 9.58 -11.31 5.70
N PRO A 206 9.80 -10.17 6.39
CA PRO A 206 8.69 -9.36 6.91
C PRO A 206 7.74 -8.82 5.83
N PHE A 207 8.24 -8.51 4.63
CA PHE A 207 7.38 -8.06 3.53
C PHE A 207 6.42 -9.17 3.08
N LEU A 208 6.93 -10.40 2.93
CA LEU A 208 6.09 -11.55 2.58
C LEU A 208 5.05 -11.87 3.68
N ALA A 209 5.47 -11.82 4.95
CA ALA A 209 4.57 -12.01 6.08
C ALA A 209 3.41 -11.00 6.08
N ARG A 210 3.68 -9.72 5.78
CA ARG A 210 2.64 -8.69 5.66
C ARG A 210 1.67 -8.95 4.51
N ILE A 211 2.16 -9.38 3.34
CA ILE A 211 1.30 -9.73 2.21
C ILE A 211 0.36 -10.88 2.58
N ILE A 212 0.89 -11.93 3.23
CA ILE A 212 0.09 -13.08 3.66
C ILE A 212 -0.94 -12.66 4.72
N ALA A 213 -0.55 -11.89 5.72
CA ALA A 213 -1.47 -11.37 6.74
C ALA A 213 -2.60 -10.54 6.12
N PHE A 214 -2.26 -9.66 5.17
CA PHE A 214 -3.26 -8.86 4.46
C PHE A 214 -4.18 -9.71 3.57
N ALA A 215 -3.68 -10.80 2.98
CA ALA A 215 -4.49 -11.73 2.19
C ALA A 215 -5.47 -12.54 3.04
N VAL A 216 -5.03 -13.05 4.19
CA VAL A 216 -5.92 -13.73 5.17
C VAL A 216 -7.02 -12.78 5.59
N PHE A 217 -6.68 -11.52 5.85
CA PHE A 217 -7.65 -10.50 6.21
C PHE A 217 -8.69 -10.23 5.09
N ILE A 218 -8.24 -10.10 3.83
CA ILE A 218 -9.15 -9.96 2.68
C ILE A 218 -10.07 -11.18 2.51
N LEU A 219 -9.57 -12.39 2.75
CA LEU A 219 -10.38 -13.61 2.71
C LEU A 219 -11.49 -13.60 3.77
N VAL A 220 -11.18 -13.18 4.99
CA VAL A 220 -12.18 -13.02 6.06
C VAL A 220 -13.22 -11.97 5.65
N ALA A 221 -12.79 -10.80 5.17
CA ALA A 221 -13.70 -9.75 4.71
C ALA A 221 -14.60 -10.22 3.55
N LEU A 222 -14.05 -10.98 2.60
CA LEU A 222 -14.81 -11.55 1.49
C LEU A 222 -15.84 -12.58 1.96
N ALA A 223 -15.46 -13.45 2.91
CA ALA A 223 -16.38 -14.40 3.52
C ALA A 223 -17.54 -13.69 4.25
N LEU A 224 -17.23 -12.62 4.99
CA LEU A 224 -18.25 -11.79 5.64
C LEU A 224 -19.18 -11.10 4.63
N SER A 225 -18.64 -10.55 3.53
CA SER A 225 -19.45 -9.97 2.45
C SER A 225 -20.36 -11.00 1.79
N PHE A 226 -19.89 -12.24 1.60
CA PHE A 226 -20.70 -13.32 1.04
C PHE A 226 -21.81 -13.73 2.01
N VAL A 227 -21.49 -13.91 3.30
CA VAL A 227 -22.48 -14.23 4.35
C VAL A 227 -23.55 -13.13 4.44
N ALA A 228 -23.14 -11.86 4.41
CA ALA A 228 -24.07 -10.72 4.43
C ALA A 228 -24.96 -10.65 3.17
N ALA A 229 -24.48 -11.14 2.02
CA ALA A 229 -25.26 -11.16 0.79
C ALA A 229 -26.32 -12.28 0.76
N ILE A 230 -26.03 -13.44 1.35
CA ILE A 230 -26.92 -14.62 1.30
C ILE A 230 -27.82 -14.77 2.54
N GLY A 231 -27.41 -14.20 3.67
CA GLY A 231 -28.04 -14.46 4.95
C GLY A 231 -28.61 -13.20 5.59
N SER A 232 -29.83 -13.31 6.11
CA SER A 232 -30.39 -12.39 7.11
C SER A 232 -29.82 -12.64 8.51
N PHE A 233 -28.58 -13.11 8.59
CA PHE A 233 -27.93 -13.38 9.87
C PHE A 233 -27.60 -12.04 10.53
N ALA A 234 -28.44 -11.63 11.49
CA ALA A 234 -28.16 -10.57 12.45
C ALA A 234 -27.09 -11.03 13.45
N LEU A 235 -25.94 -11.47 12.95
CA LEU A 235 -24.81 -11.86 13.78
C LEU A 235 -24.08 -10.58 14.20
N GLU A 236 -23.79 -10.46 15.49
CA GLU A 236 -23.00 -9.36 16.06
C GLU A 236 -21.50 -9.50 15.74
N ALA A 237 -21.05 -10.74 15.43
CA ALA A 237 -19.65 -11.06 15.22
C ALA A 237 -18.98 -10.36 14.02
N PRO A 238 -19.61 -10.24 12.83
CA PRO A 238 -19.07 -9.49 11.70
C PRO A 238 -18.72 -8.04 12.04
N ASP A 239 -19.56 -7.35 12.82
CA ASP A 239 -19.32 -5.95 13.20
C ASP A 239 -18.07 -5.79 14.08
N ILE A 240 -17.86 -6.71 15.02
CA ILE A 240 -16.66 -6.71 15.88
C ILE A 240 -15.39 -6.99 15.04
N ILE A 241 -15.47 -7.92 14.09
CA ILE A 241 -14.37 -8.21 13.16
C ILE A 241 -14.07 -6.96 12.32
N ILE A 242 -15.10 -6.28 11.83
CA ILE A 242 -14.96 -5.03 11.05
C ILE A 242 -14.36 -3.90 11.91
N ALA A 243 -14.71 -3.80 13.19
CA ALA A 243 -14.08 -2.84 14.09
C ALA A 243 -12.59 -3.13 14.32
N SER A 244 -12.21 -4.42 14.36
CA SER A 244 -10.80 -4.83 14.56
C SER A 244 -9.86 -4.46 13.40
N ILE A 245 -10.40 -4.07 12.23
CA ILE A 245 -9.61 -3.84 11.03
C ILE A 245 -8.59 -2.72 11.23
N GLY A 246 -8.96 -1.63 11.90
CA GLY A 246 -8.05 -0.53 12.19
C GLY A 246 -6.83 -0.99 12.99
N VAL A 247 -7.03 -1.90 13.96
CA VAL A 247 -5.96 -2.51 14.76
C VAL A 247 -5.03 -3.33 13.87
N VAL A 248 -5.58 -4.19 13.02
CA VAL A 248 -4.80 -5.05 12.10
C VAL A 248 -3.98 -4.21 11.13
N ILE A 249 -4.59 -3.17 10.54
CA ILE A 249 -3.92 -2.24 9.62
C ILE A 249 -2.77 -1.52 10.32
N PHE A 250 -3.01 -1.02 11.53
CA PHE A 250 -1.96 -0.41 12.34
C PHE A 250 -0.80 -1.40 12.56
N LEU A 251 -1.07 -2.63 12.99
CA LEU A 251 -0.01 -3.62 13.23
C LEU A 251 0.78 -3.96 11.95
N ILE A 252 0.09 -4.15 10.82
CA ILE A 252 0.74 -4.46 9.54
C ILE A 252 1.68 -3.33 9.12
N PHE A 253 1.25 -2.07 9.20
CA PHE A 253 2.03 -0.94 8.71
C PHE A 253 3.01 -0.37 9.73
N ALA A 254 2.67 -0.35 11.01
CA ALA A 254 3.58 0.04 12.10
C ALA A 254 4.74 -0.94 12.27
N SER A 255 4.57 -2.21 11.89
CA SER A 255 5.67 -3.18 11.90
C SER A 255 6.79 -2.89 10.87
N GLN A 256 6.63 -1.87 10.00
CA GLN A 256 7.65 -1.48 9.02
C GLN A 256 8.94 -1.03 9.71
N GLU A 257 10.09 -1.51 9.23
CA GLU A 257 11.40 -1.18 9.82
C GLU A 257 11.61 0.34 9.85
N ASP A 258 11.29 1.05 8.77
CA ASP A 258 11.39 2.51 8.70
C ASP A 258 10.52 3.21 9.77
N VAL A 259 9.33 2.68 10.05
CA VAL A 259 8.42 3.23 11.08
C VAL A 259 8.96 2.94 12.48
N LEU A 260 9.44 1.72 12.72
CA LEU A 260 10.04 1.34 14.00
C LEU A 260 11.34 2.12 14.28
N VAL A 261 12.13 2.41 13.24
CA VAL A 261 13.31 3.26 13.33
C VAL A 261 12.92 4.71 13.59
N ALA A 262 11.89 5.24 12.91
CA ALA A 262 11.36 6.58 13.18
C ALA A 262 10.86 6.73 14.63
N TRP A 263 10.26 5.69 15.19
CA TRP A 263 9.85 5.63 16.60
C TRP A 263 10.97 5.25 17.57
N ARG A 264 12.22 5.10 17.09
CA ARG A 264 13.40 4.71 17.88
C ARG A 264 13.27 3.37 18.63
N ILE A 265 12.35 2.51 18.21
CA ILE A 265 12.17 1.16 18.76
C ILE A 265 13.30 0.25 18.27
N THR A 266 13.72 0.44 17.01
CA THR A 266 14.81 -0.33 16.40
C THR A 266 16.00 0.58 16.14
N ARG A 267 17.22 0.10 16.43
CA ARG A 267 18.44 0.83 16.06
C ARG A 267 18.56 0.87 14.54
N PRO A 268 18.90 2.02 13.93
CA PRO A 268 19.23 2.07 12.51
C PRO A 268 20.30 1.02 12.23
N LYS A 269 20.08 0.13 11.26
CA LYS A 269 21.18 -0.66 10.72
C LYS A 269 22.17 0.34 10.18
N SER A 270 23.32 0.50 10.83
CA SER A 270 24.41 1.30 10.31
C SER A 270 24.62 0.81 8.89
N SER A 271 24.30 1.66 7.91
CA SER A 271 24.64 1.38 6.53
C SER A 271 26.13 1.09 6.56
N GLU A 272 26.49 -0.17 6.36
CA GLU A 272 27.86 -0.62 6.29
C GLU A 272 28.42 0.14 5.10
N GLN A 273 28.99 1.30 5.39
CA GLN A 273 29.51 2.21 4.41
C GLN A 273 30.49 1.37 3.62
N PRO A 274 30.30 1.24 2.28
CA PRO A 274 31.14 0.38 1.46
C PRO A 274 32.56 0.73 1.82
N ARG A 275 33.24 -0.18 2.53
CA ARG A 275 34.59 0.06 3.04
C ARG A 275 35.35 0.45 1.79
N PRO A 276 35.84 1.71 1.68
CA PRO A 276 36.48 2.16 0.46
C PRO A 276 37.51 1.10 0.15
N GLU A 277 37.30 0.37 -0.95
CA GLU A 277 38.20 -0.68 -1.39
C GLU A 277 39.55 -0.01 -1.35
N THR A 278 40.36 -0.46 -0.41
CA THR A 278 41.68 0.09 -0.20
C THR A 278 42.34 -0.22 -1.51
N GLN A 279 42.45 0.79 -2.38
CA GLN A 279 43.13 0.70 -3.65
C GLN A 279 44.52 0.20 -3.29
N HIS A 280 44.69 -1.11 -3.40
CA HIS A 280 45.97 -1.73 -3.24
C HIS A 280 46.69 -1.32 -4.50
N SER A 281 47.31 -0.15 -4.41
CA SER A 281 48.28 0.37 -5.34
C SER A 281 49.42 -0.62 -5.33
N SER A 282 49.24 -1.69 -6.11
CA SER A 282 50.31 -2.55 -6.55
C SER A 282 51.09 -1.72 -7.56
N ASN A 283 51.94 -0.83 -7.03
CA ASN A 283 53.13 -0.34 -7.71
C ASN A 283 54.07 -1.54 -7.91
N GLY A 284 53.64 -2.48 -8.75
CA GLY A 284 54.48 -3.48 -9.37
C GLY A 284 55.24 -2.79 -10.48
N HIS A 285 56.41 -2.29 -10.12
CA HIS A 285 57.47 -1.88 -11.02
C HIS A 285 57.71 -2.98 -12.07
N MET A 286 57.13 -2.82 -13.27
CA MET A 286 57.41 -3.68 -14.42
C MET A 286 58.63 -3.10 -15.11
N SER A 287 59.77 -3.76 -14.91
CA SER A 287 61.01 -3.48 -15.63
C SER A 287 60.88 -3.91 -17.09
N ASP A 288 61.24 -3.01 -18.00
CA ASP A 288 61.58 -3.33 -19.39
C ASP A 288 62.67 -4.41 -19.45
N PRO A 289 62.64 -5.26 -20.50
CA PRO A 289 63.73 -5.13 -21.47
C PRO A 289 63.25 -5.13 -22.93
N GLN A 290 63.87 -4.21 -23.66
CA GLN A 290 64.00 -4.16 -25.13
C GLN A 290 64.45 -5.50 -25.73
N SER A 291 64.12 -5.72 -27.01
CA SER A 291 64.76 -6.59 -28.04
C SER A 291 63.72 -7.47 -28.72
N LEU A 292 63.61 -7.66 -30.03
CA LEU A 292 64.25 -7.18 -31.26
C LEU A 292 63.42 -7.87 -32.39
N GLY A 293 63.24 -7.22 -33.53
CA GLY A 293 62.24 -7.60 -34.55
C GLY A 293 62.44 -8.93 -35.29
N HIS A 294 61.40 -9.33 -36.03
CA HIS A 294 61.49 -9.82 -37.42
C HIS A 294 60.09 -10.01 -38.03
N ASP A 295 59.81 -9.18 -39.04
CA ASP A 295 59.36 -9.52 -40.40
C ASP A 295 58.35 -10.64 -40.72
N LEU A 296 57.37 -10.21 -41.54
CA LEU A 296 56.85 -10.83 -42.77
C LEU A 296 56.25 -12.26 -42.71
N SER A 297 54.96 -12.40 -43.03
CA SER A 297 54.52 -12.54 -44.44
C SER A 297 53.08 -13.07 -44.56
N GLN A 298 52.29 -12.32 -45.34
CA GLN A 298 51.31 -12.71 -46.37
C GLN A 298 50.24 -13.80 -46.17
N SER A 299 49.06 -13.39 -46.65
CA SER A 299 48.05 -14.18 -47.37
C SER A 299 47.07 -14.99 -46.53
N THR A 300 45.81 -14.53 -46.45
CA THR A 300 44.76 -15.04 -47.35
C THR A 300 43.59 -14.04 -47.40
N LEU A 301 43.14 -13.82 -48.64
CA LEU A 301 42.22 -12.82 -49.14
C LEU A 301 40.97 -13.57 -49.64
N ALA A 302 39.77 -13.21 -49.16
CA ALA A 302 38.47 -13.23 -49.88
C ALA A 302 37.33 -12.95 -48.87
N LEU A 303 36.64 -11.81 -48.83
CA LEU A 303 35.79 -11.15 -49.84
C LEU A 303 34.34 -11.68 -49.84
N ALA A 304 33.45 -10.97 -49.14
CA ALA A 304 32.01 -10.87 -49.45
C ALA A 304 31.34 -9.69 -48.69
N LEU A 305 31.57 -8.48 -49.19
CA LEU A 305 30.53 -7.59 -49.71
C LEU A 305 29.11 -7.68 -49.08
N HIS A 306 28.77 -6.75 -48.18
CA HIS A 306 27.44 -6.10 -48.25
C HIS A 306 27.47 -4.67 -47.71
N LYS A 307 27.24 -3.77 -48.67
CA LYS A 307 26.99 -2.34 -48.59
C LYS A 307 25.67 -2.06 -47.89
N ASN A 308 25.64 -1.15 -46.91
CA ASN A 308 24.52 -0.23 -46.76
C ASN A 308 24.92 1.01 -45.96
N ASN A 309 24.94 2.13 -46.68
CA ASN A 309 24.87 3.48 -46.14
C ASN A 309 23.49 3.67 -45.50
N HIS A 310 23.40 4.37 -44.37
CA HIS A 310 22.64 5.63 -44.25
C HIS A 310 22.61 6.14 -42.80
N HIS A 311 22.89 7.45 -42.69
CA HIS A 311 22.58 8.38 -41.62
C HIS A 311 23.35 8.30 -40.29
N GLU A 312 24.49 9.00 -40.29
CA GLU A 312 24.90 9.84 -39.16
C GLU A 312 23.74 10.80 -38.80
N LEU A 313 23.22 10.64 -37.58
CA LEU A 313 22.47 11.67 -36.88
C LEU A 313 23.39 12.30 -35.84
N GLN A 314 23.68 13.59 -36.03
CA GLN A 314 24.32 14.45 -35.04
C GLN A 314 23.54 14.41 -33.71
N PRO A 315 24.22 14.31 -32.56
CA PRO A 315 23.60 14.63 -31.28
C PRO A 315 23.54 16.15 -31.09
N SER A 316 22.31 16.67 -30.99
CA SER A 316 22.00 18.05 -30.61
C SER A 316 22.40 18.32 -29.15
N PRO A 317 23.07 19.45 -28.83
CA PRO A 317 23.33 19.85 -27.46
C PRO A 317 22.18 20.74 -26.97
N THR A 318 21.21 20.18 -26.24
CA THR A 318 20.19 21.01 -25.59
C THR A 318 19.52 20.28 -24.42
N ASN A 319 20.00 20.60 -23.21
CA ASN A 319 19.22 20.94 -22.01
C ASN A 319 19.93 20.48 -20.73
N ARG A 320 20.92 21.30 -20.38
CA ARG A 320 21.44 21.50 -19.03
C ARG A 320 20.43 22.36 -18.28
N PHE A 321 19.37 21.75 -17.72
CA PHE A 321 18.43 22.43 -16.82
C PHE A 321 17.67 21.40 -15.98
N GLU A 322 18.35 20.81 -14.99
CA GLU A 322 17.75 20.25 -13.75
C GLU A 322 18.90 19.68 -12.90
N SER A 323 19.73 20.57 -12.37
CA SER A 323 20.79 20.20 -11.42
C SER A 323 20.94 21.31 -10.38
N ASP A 324 19.86 21.71 -9.71
CA ASP A 324 19.87 22.68 -8.61
C ASP A 324 18.73 22.47 -7.58
N VAL A 325 18.23 21.23 -7.39
CA VAL A 325 17.21 20.92 -6.34
C VAL A 325 17.67 19.81 -5.38
N GLU A 326 18.97 19.44 -5.39
CA GLU A 326 19.49 18.39 -4.51
C GLU A 326 20.73 18.80 -3.69
N SER A 327 20.89 20.10 -3.44
CA SER A 327 21.95 20.65 -2.57
C SER A 327 21.38 21.51 -1.45
N GLU A 328 20.30 21.06 -0.78
CA GLU A 328 19.92 21.64 0.52
C GLU A 328 19.07 20.68 1.36
N ALA A 329 19.69 19.59 1.84
CA ALA A 329 19.09 18.77 2.90
C ALA A 329 20.15 18.13 3.79
N THR A 330 21.17 18.90 4.18
CA THR A 330 22.03 18.58 5.33
C THR A 330 21.47 19.27 6.58
N ALA A 331 20.16 19.19 6.78
CA ALA A 331 19.55 19.50 8.06
C ALA A 331 19.31 18.16 8.75
N THR A 332 20.14 17.87 9.75
CA THR A 332 19.91 16.86 10.80
C THR A 332 18.66 17.26 11.60
N SER A 333 17.49 17.21 10.97
CA SER A 333 16.21 17.29 11.63
C SER A 333 16.00 15.98 12.35
N SER A 334 16.46 15.94 13.60
CA SER A 334 16.08 14.90 14.53
C SER A 334 14.58 15.03 14.73
N CYS A 335 13.79 14.12 14.14
CA CYS A 335 12.41 13.89 14.57
C CYS A 335 12.45 13.53 16.06
N GLN A 336 12.29 14.52 16.93
CA GLN A 336 11.90 14.36 18.32
C GLN A 336 10.37 14.49 18.31
N VAL A 337 9.70 13.34 18.26
CA VAL A 337 8.25 13.21 18.48
C VAL A 337 8.02 13.03 19.97
#